data_AF-A0A496WUX2-F1
#
_entry.id   AF-A0A496WUX2-F1
#
_cell.length_a   1.000
_cell.length_b   1.000
_cell.length_c   1.000
_cell.angle_alpha   90.00
_cell.angle_beta   90.00
_cell.angle_gamma   90.00
#
_symmetry.space_group_name_H-M   'P 1'
#
loop_
_entity.id
_entity.type
_entity.pdbx_description
1 polymer ?
#
loop_
_entity_poly.entity_id
_entity_poly.type
_entity_poly.pdbx_seq_one_letter_code
_entity_poly.pdbx_strand_id
1 'polypeptide(L)'
;EDAVYEEFERISERGGVLGAMDTMYQRSKIQDESMYYEHKKHDGSLPLIGVNTFLGGKESHIEGGELELMRSTDAEKDQQVSNVELFRDTHHTEASPELTRLQQVARERNNTFESLMDAAKDCSLGSMSHALYAVGGEYRRNM
;
A
#
# COMPACT_ATOMS: atom_id res chain seq x y z
N GLU A 1 -28.82 -8.35 2.45
CA GLU A 1 -28.70 -7.19 3.35
C GLU A 1 -28.39 -7.67 4.77
N ASP A 2 -29.20 -8.57 5.31
CA ASP A 2 -29.06 -9.16 6.65
C ASP A 2 -27.64 -9.68 6.96
N ALA A 3 -27.01 -10.45 6.06
CA ALA A 3 -25.65 -10.95 6.27
C ALA A 3 -24.59 -9.85 6.46
N VAL A 4 -24.82 -8.66 5.88
CA VAL A 4 -23.95 -7.49 6.07
C VAL A 4 -24.22 -6.83 7.41
N TYR A 5 -25.49 -6.73 7.84
CA TYR A 5 -25.83 -6.21 9.16
C TYR A 5 -25.26 -7.08 10.29
N GLU A 6 -25.32 -8.40 10.16
CA GLU A 6 -24.68 -9.29 11.13
C GLU A 6 -23.16 -9.10 11.17
N GLU A 7 -22.51 -8.81 10.03
CA GLU A 7 -21.08 -8.51 10.00
C GLU A 7 -20.76 -7.17 10.69
N PHE A 8 -21.63 -6.17 10.52
CA PHE A 8 -21.52 -4.92 11.27
C PHE A 8 -21.68 -5.14 12.77
N GLU A 9 -22.58 -6.01 13.21
CA GLU A 9 -22.70 -6.40 14.63
C GLU A 9 -21.43 -7.09 15.12
N ARG A 10 -20.89 -8.07 14.36
CA ARG A 10 -19.62 -8.75 14.69
C ARG A 10 -18.45 -7.77 14.84
N ILE A 11 -18.35 -6.75 14.00
CA ILE A 11 -17.31 -5.71 14.09
C ILE A 11 -17.59 -4.80 15.30
N SER A 12 -18.84 -4.40 15.49
CA SER A 12 -19.27 -3.55 16.62
C SER A 12 -18.94 -4.17 17.97
N GLU A 13 -19.21 -5.46 18.17
CA GLU A 13 -18.90 -6.21 19.40
C GLU A 13 -17.40 -6.28 19.73
N ARG A 14 -16.53 -6.07 18.73
CA ARG A 14 -15.06 -6.08 18.87
C ARG A 14 -14.48 -4.69 19.12
N GLY A 15 -15.31 -3.71 19.51
CA GLY A 15 -14.87 -2.32 19.70
C GLY A 15 -14.83 -1.53 18.39
N GLY A 16 -15.70 -1.87 17.44
CA GLY A 16 -15.75 -1.25 16.12
C GLY A 16 -14.56 -1.63 15.24
N VAL A 17 -14.37 -0.89 14.15
CA VAL A 17 -13.36 -1.22 13.12
C VAL A 17 -11.94 -1.27 13.71
N LEU A 18 -11.57 -0.28 14.54
CA LEU A 18 -10.23 -0.20 15.12
C LEU A 18 -9.97 -1.34 16.10
N GLY A 19 -10.91 -1.66 16.99
CA GLY A 19 -10.76 -2.79 17.91
C GLY A 19 -10.71 -4.14 17.20
N ALA A 20 -11.51 -4.32 16.14
CA ALA A 20 -11.43 -5.49 15.29
C ALA A 20 -10.08 -5.60 14.56
N MET A 21 -9.49 -4.47 14.14
CA MET A 21 -8.15 -4.43 13.54
C MET A 21 -7.05 -4.82 14.55
N ASP A 22 -7.18 -4.43 15.83
CA ASP A 22 -6.25 -4.80 16.89
C ASP A 22 -6.21 -6.31 17.14
N THR A 23 -7.37 -6.99 17.01
CA THR A 23 -7.45 -8.46 17.05
C THR A 23 -7.25 -9.12 15.69
N MET A 24 -6.91 -8.35 14.65
CA MET A 24 -6.71 -8.79 13.26
C MET A 24 -7.91 -9.50 12.63
N TYR A 25 -9.12 -9.24 13.11
CA TYR A 25 -10.33 -9.96 12.70
C TYR A 25 -10.57 -9.89 11.18
N GLN A 26 -10.53 -8.69 10.61
CA GLN A 26 -10.74 -8.52 9.17
C GLN A 26 -9.63 -9.22 8.36
N ARG A 27 -8.38 -9.13 8.82
CA ARG A 27 -7.24 -9.77 8.15
C ARG A 27 -7.38 -11.29 8.14
N SER A 28 -7.66 -11.90 9.29
CA SER A 28 -7.85 -13.34 9.39
C SER A 28 -9.04 -13.80 8.55
N LYS A 29 -10.18 -13.10 8.61
CA LYS A 29 -11.35 -13.42 7.78
C LYS A 29 -11.03 -13.40 6.29
N ILE A 30 -10.33 -12.37 5.81
CA ILE A 30 -9.90 -12.27 4.40
C ILE A 30 -8.96 -13.42 4.04
N GLN A 31 -8.02 -13.76 4.92
CA GLN A 31 -7.09 -14.86 4.71
C GLN A 31 -7.81 -16.21 4.64
N ASP A 32 -8.74 -16.47 5.57
CA ASP A 32 -9.53 -17.71 5.61
C ASP A 32 -10.38 -17.88 4.35
N GLU A 33 -11.07 -16.82 3.91
CA GLU A 33 -11.88 -16.82 2.68
C GLU A 33 -11.00 -16.98 1.44
N SER A 34 -9.80 -16.36 1.42
CA SER A 34 -8.81 -16.57 0.36
C SER A 34 -8.35 -18.01 0.30
N MET A 35 -8.07 -18.64 1.45
CA MET A 35 -7.66 -20.04 1.51
C MET A 35 -8.80 -20.98 1.09
N TYR A 36 -10.04 -20.68 1.48
CA TYR A 36 -11.22 -21.40 1.05
C TYR A 36 -11.41 -21.34 -0.47
N TYR A 37 -11.28 -20.15 -1.06
CA TYR A 37 -11.33 -19.97 -2.51
C TYR A 37 -10.22 -20.76 -3.22
N GLU A 38 -8.97 -20.64 -2.76
CA GLU A 38 -7.85 -21.35 -3.37
C GLU A 38 -8.01 -22.87 -3.24
N HIS A 39 -8.52 -23.38 -2.10
CA HIS A 39 -8.83 -24.80 -1.94
C HIS A 39 -9.84 -25.27 -3.00
N LYS A 40 -10.94 -24.53 -3.18
CA LYS A 40 -11.96 -24.86 -4.18
C LYS A 40 -11.45 -24.80 -5.62
N LYS A 41 -10.57 -23.85 -5.89
CA LYS A 41 -9.90 -23.73 -7.19
C LYS A 41 -8.98 -24.93 -7.44
N HIS A 42 -8.24 -25.39 -6.44
CA HIS A 42 -7.32 -26.50 -6.57
C HIS A 42 -8.01 -27.88 -6.58
N ASP A 43 -9.05 -28.08 -5.78
CA ASP A 43 -9.81 -29.34 -5.73
C ASP A 43 -10.82 -29.49 -6.88
N GLY A 44 -11.09 -28.40 -7.62
CA GLY A 44 -11.99 -28.37 -8.77
C GLY A 44 -13.47 -28.18 -8.43
N SER A 45 -13.84 -28.05 -7.16
CA SER A 45 -15.21 -27.77 -6.72
C SER A 45 -15.70 -26.38 -7.14
N LEU A 46 -14.77 -25.44 -7.38
CA LEU A 46 -15.04 -24.20 -8.11
C LEU A 46 -14.55 -24.33 -9.55
N PRO A 47 -15.43 -24.52 -10.55
CA PRO A 47 -15.02 -24.68 -11.93
C PRO A 47 -14.50 -23.37 -12.51
N LEU A 48 -13.24 -23.37 -12.95
CA LEU A 48 -12.55 -22.26 -13.61
C LEU A 48 -12.08 -22.71 -15.00
N ILE A 49 -12.73 -22.17 -16.03
CA ILE A 49 -12.47 -22.48 -17.44
C ILE A 49 -11.04 -22.11 -17.82
N GLY A 50 -10.29 -23.05 -18.39
CA GLY A 50 -8.90 -22.85 -18.79
C GLY A 50 -7.89 -22.90 -17.63
N VAL A 51 -8.35 -23.17 -16.40
CA VAL A 51 -7.50 -23.31 -15.21
C VAL A 51 -7.59 -24.70 -14.61
N ASN A 52 -8.78 -25.16 -14.21
CA ASN A 52 -8.99 -26.48 -13.61
C ASN A 52 -10.03 -27.35 -14.33
N THR A 53 -10.78 -26.77 -15.27
CA THR A 53 -11.74 -27.49 -16.12
C THR A 53 -11.77 -26.85 -17.51
N PHE A 54 -12.27 -27.59 -18.52
CA PHE A 54 -12.24 -27.18 -19.93
C PHE A 54 -10.85 -26.66 -20.36
N LEU A 55 -9.80 -27.41 -19.99
CA LEU A 55 -8.43 -27.12 -20.38
C LEU A 55 -8.31 -27.28 -21.90
N GLY A 56 -7.50 -26.43 -22.54
CA GLY A 56 -7.15 -26.66 -23.94
C GLY A 56 -6.30 -27.93 -24.11
N GLY A 57 -6.15 -28.39 -25.36
CA GLY A 57 -5.35 -29.58 -25.68
C GLY A 57 -3.87 -29.42 -25.36
N LYS A 58 -3.05 -30.48 -25.52
CA LYS A 58 -1.60 -30.42 -25.25
C LYS A 58 -0.82 -29.33 -26.05
N GLU A 59 -1.43 -28.80 -27.10
CA GLU A 59 -0.91 -27.69 -27.93
C GLU A 59 -1.44 -26.31 -27.50
N SER A 60 -2.25 -26.23 -26.43
CA SER A 60 -2.84 -24.98 -25.93
C SER A 60 -2.02 -24.30 -24.84
N HIS A 61 -0.86 -24.85 -24.47
CA HIS A 61 0.17 -23.95 -23.99
C HIS A 61 0.49 -23.07 -25.18
N ILE A 62 -0.07 -21.85 -25.15
CA ILE A 62 0.56 -20.73 -25.82
C ILE A 62 1.98 -20.73 -25.23
N GLU A 63 2.91 -21.43 -25.87
CA GLU A 63 4.32 -21.13 -25.72
C GLU A 63 4.38 -19.64 -25.98
N GLY A 64 4.56 -18.90 -24.87
CA GLY A 64 4.38 -17.47 -24.84
C GLY A 64 5.11 -16.89 -26.03
N GLY A 65 4.37 -16.29 -26.96
CA GLY A 65 4.97 -15.26 -27.77
C GLY A 65 5.68 -14.29 -26.85
N GLU A 66 6.72 -13.60 -27.33
CA GLU A 66 7.32 -12.51 -26.57
C GLU A 66 6.21 -11.51 -26.20
N LEU A 67 5.66 -11.66 -25.00
CA LEU A 67 4.68 -10.76 -24.46
C LEU A 67 5.48 -9.54 -24.07
N GLU A 68 5.31 -8.45 -24.80
CA GLU A 68 5.94 -7.20 -24.45
C GLU A 68 5.46 -6.79 -23.06
N LEU A 69 6.39 -6.75 -22.11
CA LEU A 69 6.12 -6.34 -20.74
C LEU A 69 6.53 -4.89 -20.57
N MET A 70 5.60 -4.04 -20.16
CA MET A 70 5.92 -2.68 -19.79
C MET A 70 6.75 -2.66 -18.50
N ARG A 71 7.99 -2.21 -18.61
CA ARG A 71 8.92 -2.03 -17.48
C ARG A 71 9.65 -0.70 -17.65
N SER A 72 10.02 -0.09 -16.53
CA SER A 72 10.92 1.06 -16.53
C SER A 72 12.30 0.65 -17.07
N THR A 73 12.83 1.46 -17.98
CA THR A 73 14.21 1.38 -18.45
C THR A 73 15.18 1.87 -17.38
N ASP A 74 16.47 1.55 -17.52
CA ASP A 74 17.49 2.04 -16.59
C ASP A 74 17.70 3.55 -16.73
N ALA A 75 17.59 4.09 -17.96
CA ALA A 75 17.65 5.53 -18.21
C ALA A 75 16.56 6.31 -17.44
N GLU A 76 15.34 5.79 -17.35
CA GLU A 76 14.26 6.43 -16.57
C GLU A 76 14.57 6.43 -15.07
N LYS A 77 15.20 5.37 -14.55
CA LYS A 77 15.60 5.29 -13.14
C LYS A 77 16.71 6.29 -12.84
N ASP A 78 17.76 6.31 -13.67
CA ASP A 78 18.90 7.21 -13.51
C ASP A 78 18.47 8.68 -13.63
N GLN A 79 17.54 8.97 -14.53
CA GLN A 79 16.94 10.30 -14.66
C GLN A 79 16.18 10.69 -13.38
N GLN A 80 15.40 9.77 -12.79
CA GLN A 80 14.65 10.07 -11.57
C GLN A 80 15.57 10.28 -10.37
N VAL A 81 16.66 9.53 -10.25
CA VAL A 81 17.68 9.76 -9.21
C VAL A 81 18.30 11.14 -9.37
N SER A 82 18.74 11.47 -10.58
CA SER A 82 19.34 12.78 -10.90
C SER A 82 18.39 13.94 -10.61
N ASN A 83 17.10 13.79 -10.93
CA ASN A 83 16.08 14.79 -10.65
C ASN A 83 15.91 15.03 -9.14
N VAL A 84 15.91 13.97 -8.34
CA VAL A 84 15.77 14.08 -6.88
C VAL A 84 17.00 14.72 -6.24
N GLU A 85 18.20 14.37 -6.69
CA GLU A 85 19.45 14.99 -6.23
C GLU A 85 19.48 16.48 -6.55
N LEU A 86 19.20 16.85 -7.81
CA LEU A 86 19.13 18.24 -8.24
C LEU A 86 18.09 19.04 -7.45
N PHE A 87 16.90 18.47 -7.22
CA PHE A 87 15.87 19.12 -6.42
C PHE A 87 16.35 19.38 -4.99
N ARG A 88 16.99 18.40 -4.36
CA ARG A 88 17.53 18.54 -3.00
C ARG A 88 18.63 19.60 -2.91
N ASP A 89 19.51 19.65 -3.90
CA ASP A 89 20.59 20.64 -3.95
C ASP A 89 20.03 22.05 -4.17
N THR A 90 19.03 22.19 -5.04
CA THR A 90 18.38 23.48 -5.36
C THR A 90 17.69 24.08 -4.13
N HIS A 91 17.01 23.25 -3.34
CA HIS A 91 16.19 23.68 -2.19
C HIS A 91 16.88 23.44 -0.84
N HIS A 92 18.20 23.22 -0.81
CA HIS A 92 18.92 22.80 0.40
C HIS A 92 18.75 23.79 1.56
N THR A 93 18.66 25.10 1.29
CA THR A 93 18.58 26.14 2.31
C THR A 93 17.18 26.21 2.93
N GLU A 94 16.15 26.06 2.11
CA GLU A 94 14.73 26.15 2.46
C GLU A 94 14.21 24.86 3.09
N ALA A 95 14.76 23.70 2.70
CA ALA A 95 14.27 22.41 3.16
C ALA A 95 14.41 22.20 4.67
N SER A 96 15.54 22.58 5.27
CA SER A 96 15.78 22.35 6.71
C SER A 96 14.76 23.04 7.63
N PRO A 97 14.46 24.35 7.48
CA PRO A 97 13.43 25.00 8.30
C PRO A 97 12.02 24.43 8.05
N GLU A 98 11.66 24.12 6.81
CA GLU A 98 10.32 23.55 6.50
C GLU A 98 10.13 22.15 7.10
N LEU A 99 11.15 21.29 7.06
CA LEU A 99 11.09 19.97 7.72
C LEU A 99 10.97 20.10 9.25
N THR A 100 11.66 21.07 9.85
CA THR A 100 11.57 21.35 11.29
C THR A 100 10.18 21.84 11.66
N ARG A 101 9.61 22.75 10.86
CA ARG A 101 8.24 23.24 11.01
C ARG A 101 7.23 22.10 10.89
N LEU A 102 7.36 21.24 9.89
CA LEU A 102 6.49 20.08 9.69
C LEU A 102 6.51 19.15 10.92
N GLN A 103 7.70 18.88 11.48
CA GLN A 103 7.84 18.11 12.71
C GLN A 103 7.15 18.77 13.90
N GLN A 104 7.32 20.08 14.06
CA GLN A 104 6.71 20.83 15.14
C GLN A 104 5.18 20.81 15.05
N VAL A 105 4.61 21.11 13.88
CA VAL A 105 3.17 21.08 13.62
C VAL A 105 2.58 19.70 13.95
N ALA A 106 3.26 18.63 13.55
CA ALA A 106 2.83 17.27 13.85
C ALA A 106 2.87 16.96 15.37
N ARG A 107 3.92 17.37 16.09
CA ARG A 107 4.04 17.20 17.55
C ARG A 107 2.99 17.98 18.33
N GLU A 108 2.68 19.18 17.87
CA GLU A 108 1.67 20.06 18.46
C GLU A 108 0.23 19.65 18.10
N ARG A 109 0.05 18.62 17.27
CA ARG A 109 -1.26 18.13 16.78
C ARG A 109 -2.05 19.21 16.04
N ASN A 110 -1.33 20.11 15.36
CA ASN A 110 -1.90 21.09 14.46
C ASN A 110 -2.21 20.45 13.08
N ASN A 111 -2.71 21.25 12.13
CA ASN A 111 -3.03 20.76 10.80
C ASN A 111 -1.74 20.41 10.00
N THR A 112 -1.33 19.15 10.07
CA THR A 112 -0.14 18.65 9.36
C THR A 112 -0.25 18.77 7.85
N PHE A 113 -1.45 18.63 7.27
CA PHE A 113 -1.64 18.70 5.82
C PHE A 113 -1.35 20.10 5.27
N GLU A 114 -1.75 21.14 5.99
CA GLU A 114 -1.43 22.52 5.64
C GLU A 114 0.09 22.76 5.63
N SER A 115 0.81 22.27 6.65
CA SER A 115 2.28 22.35 6.68
C SER A 115 2.95 21.50 5.59
N LEU A 116 2.33 20.39 5.18
CA LEU A 116 2.81 19.57 4.06
C LEU A 116 2.73 20.31 2.73
N MET A 117 1.71 21.14 2.50
CA MET A 117 1.59 21.94 1.28
C MET A 117 2.72 22.95 1.12
N ASP A 118 3.22 23.49 2.24
CA ASP A 118 4.40 24.35 2.23
C ASP A 118 5.69 23.54 2.05
N ALA A 119 5.89 22.48 2.84
CA ALA A 119 7.08 21.65 2.77
C ALA A 119 7.27 21.01 1.39
N ALA A 120 6.19 20.61 0.70
CA ALA A 120 6.27 19.97 -0.61
C ALA A 120 6.85 20.85 -1.73
N LYS A 121 6.97 22.16 -1.54
CA LYS A 121 7.59 23.08 -2.51
C LYS A 121 9.10 22.92 -2.56
N ASP A 122 9.72 22.57 -1.42
CA ASP A 122 11.18 22.60 -1.22
C ASP A 122 11.72 21.26 -0.68
N CYS A 123 10.85 20.33 -0.27
CA CYS A 123 11.22 19.05 0.33
C CYS A 123 10.75 17.86 -0.51
N SER A 124 11.66 16.91 -0.76
CA SER A 124 11.31 15.66 -1.43
C SER A 124 10.34 14.81 -0.60
N LEU A 125 9.58 13.92 -1.26
CA LEU A 125 8.69 12.95 -0.58
C LEU A 125 9.44 12.16 0.50
N GLY A 126 10.67 11.70 0.20
CA GLY A 126 11.51 10.96 1.13
C GLY A 126 11.89 11.81 2.34
N SER A 127 12.27 13.07 2.14
CA SER A 127 12.63 14.00 3.22
C SER A 127 11.44 14.23 4.17
N MET A 128 10.26 14.53 3.62
CA MET A 128 9.04 14.74 4.42
C MET A 128 8.63 13.48 5.19
N SER A 129 8.71 12.30 4.55
CA SER A 129 8.36 11.03 5.19
C SER A 129 9.27 10.73 6.39
N HIS A 130 10.60 10.85 6.23
CA HIS A 130 11.54 10.63 7.33
C HIS A 130 11.40 11.67 8.45
N ALA A 131 11.12 12.93 8.11
CA ALA A 131 10.84 13.95 9.10
C ALA A 131 9.63 13.58 9.96
N LEU A 132 8.56 13.08 9.34
CA LEU A 132 7.37 12.59 10.04
C LEU A 132 7.62 11.30 10.83
N TYR A 133 8.42 10.35 10.33
CA TYR A 133 8.78 9.14 11.09
C TYR A 133 9.48 9.47 12.41
N ALA A 134 10.34 10.48 12.43
CA ALA A 134 11.04 10.91 13.64
C ALA A 134 10.12 11.45 14.75
N VAL A 135 8.86 11.79 14.44
CA VAL A 135 7.90 12.37 15.41
C VAL A 135 6.58 11.62 15.54
N GLY A 136 6.15 10.92 14.50
CA GLY A 136 4.91 10.13 14.44
C GLY A 136 5.14 8.63 14.55
N GLY A 137 6.39 8.17 14.49
CA GLY A 137 6.73 6.75 14.45
C GLY A 137 6.50 6.13 13.07
N GLU A 138 6.84 4.84 12.98
CA GLU A 138 6.65 4.03 11.78
C GLU A 138 5.57 2.98 12.02
N TYR A 139 4.86 2.62 10.96
CA TYR A 139 3.89 1.54 11.02
C TYR A 139 4.61 0.22 11.38
N ARG A 140 4.23 -0.38 12.50
CA ARG A 140 4.67 -1.72 12.87
C ARG A 140 3.71 -2.74 12.29
N ARG A 141 4.24 -3.70 11.54
CA ARG A 141 3.44 -4.84 11.05
C ARG A 141 2.96 -5.66 12.25
N ASN A 142 1.65 -5.76 12.38
CA ASN A 142 1.00 -6.75 13.24
C ASN A 142 1.14 -8.13 12.56
N MET A 143 1.76 -9.09 13.28
CA MET A 143 1.82 -10.51 12.92
C MET A 143 0.71 -11.25 13.63
#